data_AF-A0A7Y0M1A9-F1
#
_entry.id   AF-A0A7Y0M1A9-F1
#
_cell.length_a   1.000
_cell.length_b   1.000
_cell.length_c   1.000
_cell.angle_alpha   90.00
_cell.angle_beta   90.00
_cell.angle_gamma   90.00
#
_symmetry.space_group_name_H-M   'P 1'
#
loop_
_entity.id
_entity.type
_entity.pdbx_description
1 polymer ?
#
loop_
_entity_poly.entity_id
_entity_poly.type
_entity_poly.pdbx_seq_one_letter_code
_entity_poly.pdbx_strand_id
1 'polypeptide(L)' 'ADTNAAIPSGLKDEPLGYGQHWEALRNVQANHGDVLLSTEFLSKIGA' A
#
# COMPACT_ATOMS: atom_id res chain seq x y z
N ALA A 1 -6.53 -19.84 9.79
CA ALA A 1 -7.09 -18.78 8.95
C ALA A 1 -6.18 -18.63 7.73
N ASP A 2 -6.71 -18.96 6.57
CA ASP A 2 -6.02 -18.96 5.28
C ASP A 2 -5.29 -17.64 4.99
N THR A 3 -3.98 -17.72 4.76
CA THR A 3 -3.12 -16.59 4.36
C THR A 3 -3.24 -16.28 2.86
N ASN A 4 -4.44 -16.43 2.32
CA ASN A 4 -4.78 -15.92 1.01
C ASN A 4 -5.72 -14.72 1.23
N ALA A 5 -5.18 -13.63 1.77
CA ALA A 5 -5.78 -12.34 1.51
C ALA A 5 -5.64 -12.12 0.01
N ALA A 6 -6.56 -12.70 -0.76
CA ALA A 6 -6.74 -12.38 -2.16
C ALA A 6 -6.80 -10.86 -2.18
N ILE A 7 -5.77 -10.22 -2.72
CA ILE A 7 -5.85 -8.80 -3.05
C ILE A 7 -7.09 -8.74 -3.93
N PRO A 8 -8.19 -8.09 -3.50
CA PRO A 8 -9.34 -7.94 -4.36
C PRO A 8 -8.78 -7.31 -5.62
N SER A 9 -8.85 -8.03 -6.74
CA SER A 9 -8.45 -7.47 -8.03
C SER A 9 -9.32 -6.24 -8.17
N GLY A 10 -8.72 -5.05 -7.99
CA GLY A 10 -9.45 -3.80 -7.86
C GLY A 10 -10.49 -3.77 -8.96
N LEU A 11 -11.76 -3.57 -8.56
CA LEU A 11 -12.80 -3.37 -9.55
C LEU A 11 -12.28 -2.27 -10.48
N LYS A 12 -12.44 -2.42 -11.80
CA LYS A 12 -11.87 -1.48 -12.80
C LYS A 12 -12.21 -0.01 -12.53
N ASP A 13 -13.22 0.23 -11.69
CA ASP A 13 -13.78 1.51 -11.29
C ASP A 13 -13.46 1.93 -9.84
N GLU A 14 -12.63 1.20 -9.09
CA GLU A 14 -12.21 1.65 -7.75
C GLU A 14 -11.29 2.87 -7.89
N PRO A 15 -11.61 4.00 -7.22
CA PRO A 15 -10.73 5.16 -7.21
C PRO A 15 -9.35 4.77 -6.68
N LEU A 16 -8.29 5.29 -7.31
CA LEU A 16 -6.94 5.21 -6.77
C LEU A 16 -6.95 5.74 -5.33
N GLY A 17 -6.48 4.95 -4.38
CA GLY A 17 -6.54 5.28 -2.95
C GLY A 17 -7.70 4.63 -2.17
N TYR A 18 -8.55 3.81 -2.81
CA TYR A 18 -9.69 3.15 -2.17
C TYR A 18 -9.48 1.62 -2.02
N GLY A 19 -10.03 1.03 -0.95
CA GLY A 19 -9.97 -0.41 -0.69
C GLY A 19 -9.04 -0.81 0.46
N GLN A 20 -9.11 -2.08 0.87
CA GLN A 20 -8.41 -2.62 2.05
C GLN A 20 -6.89 -2.42 2.01
N HIS A 21 -6.29 -2.47 0.82
CA HIS A 21 -4.86 -2.24 0.64
C HIS A 21 -4.45 -0.81 1.04
N TRP A 22 -5.22 0.19 0.62
CA TRP A 22 -4.93 1.60 0.92
C TRP A 22 -5.21 1.97 2.38
N GLU A 23 -6.26 1.41 2.98
CA GLU A 23 -6.51 1.58 4.42
C GLU A 23 -5.38 0.98 5.27
N ALA A 24 -4.85 -0.19 4.86
CA ALA A 24 -3.70 -0.80 5.54
C ALA A 24 -2.45 0.10 5.47
N LEU A 25 -2.14 0.65 4.28
CA LEU A 25 -1.03 1.60 4.12
C LEU A 25 -1.24 2.87 4.96
N ARG A 26 -2.46 3.41 5.02
CA ARG A 26 -2.76 4.59 5.84
C ARG A 26 -2.56 4.31 7.33
N ASN A 27 -2.96 3.13 7.80
CA ASN A 27 -2.75 2.73 9.18
C ASN A 27 -1.26 2.55 9.52
N VAL A 28 -0.46 2.01 8.58
CA VAL A 28 1.02 1.95 8.72
C VAL A 28 1.59 3.36 8.81
N GLN A 29 1.18 4.25 7.90
CA GLN A 29 1.65 5.64 7.88
C GLN A 29 1.32 6.39 9.18
N ALA A 30 0.14 6.18 9.74
CA ALA A 30 -0.30 6.87 10.95
C ALA A 30 0.42 6.38 12.23
N ASN A 31 0.87 5.13 12.28
CA ASN A 31 1.30 4.51 13.55
C ASN A 31 2.74 3.95 13.54
N HIS A 32 3.32 3.69 12.37
CA HIS A 32 4.54 2.89 12.26
C HIS A 32 5.66 3.58 11.46
N GLY A 33 5.36 4.49 10.55
CA GLY A 33 6.36 5.27 9.81
C GLY A 33 5.95 5.55 8.37
N ASP A 34 6.82 6.21 7.60
CA ASP A 34 6.49 6.66 6.24
C ASP A 34 6.24 5.50 5.26
N VAL A 35 5.13 5.60 4.52
CA VAL A 35 4.88 4.77 3.34
C VAL A 35 5.44 5.50 2.13
N LEU A 36 6.36 4.84 1.42
CA LEU A 36 7.07 5.39 0.27
C LEU A 36 6.85 4.51 -0.96
N LEU A 37 6.89 5.15 -2.14
CA LEU A 37 7.03 4.40 -3.39
C LEU A 37 8.41 3.74 -3.46
N SER A 38 8.49 2.63 -4.19
CA SER A 38 9.77 1.94 -4.42
C SER A 38 10.82 2.86 -5.05
N THR A 39 10.41 3.75 -5.96
CA THR A 39 11.28 4.76 -6.58
C THR A 39 11.80 5.79 -5.59
N GLU A 40 10.98 6.23 -4.63
CA GLU A 40 11.39 7.15 -3.58
C GLU A 40 12.41 6.49 -2.63
N PHE A 41 12.19 5.21 -2.31
CA PHE A 41 13.14 4.44 -1.51
C PHE A 41 14.49 4.29 -2.21
N LEU A 42 14.49 3.90 -3.50
CA LEU A 42 15.72 3.77 -4.29
C LEU A 42 16.50 5.08 -4.35
N SER A 43 15.80 6.20 -4.57
CA SER A 43 16.41 7.53 -4.56
C SER A 43 17.06 7.88 -3.21
N LYS A 44 16.46 7.47 -2.09
CA LYS A 44 17.02 7.70 -0.74
C LYS A 44 18.30 6.91 -0.48
N ILE A 45 18.44 5.71 -1.06
CA ILE A 45 19.63 4.87 -0.88
C ILE A 45 20.68 5.06 -1.97
N GLY A 46 20.43 5.93 -2.96
CA GLY A 46 21.36 6.20 -4.06
C GLY A 46 21.48 5.05 -5.06
N ALA A 47 20.41 4.26 -5.22
CA ALA A 47 20.31 3.16 -6.17
C ALA A 47 19.68 3.57 -7.51
#